data_AF-A0A535R7E0-F1
#
_entry.id   AF-A0A535R7E0-F1
#
_cell.length_a   1.000
_cell.length_b   1.000
_cell.length_c   1.000
_cell.angle_alpha   90.00
_cell.angle_beta   90.00
_cell.angle_gamma   90.00
#
_symmetry.space_group_name_H-M   'P 1'
#
loop_
_entity.id
_entity.type
_entity.pdbx_description
1 polymer ?
#
loop_
_entity_poly.entity_id
_entity_poly.type
_entity_poly.pdbx_seq_one_letter_code
_entity_poly.pdbx_strand_id
1 'polypeptide(L)'
;MSNFLAIATVTATLRDLLQEAVGIDEPVARVTTARPDDSVSGTPETRVNIYLYQVTPNAGWRNTDVPTRRADGTVIQRPQVALDLHYMISFYGDESQLMSQRMLGSVVRTLQARPILTRDRIRNTIANGVSSGTFPFLASSNLADDVELVKFSPLHLSLEELSKIWSVFY
;
A
#
# COMPACT_ATOMS: atom_id res chain seq x y z
N MET A 1 -17.68 -4.91 -3.12
CA MET A 1 -17.01 -4.39 -4.33
C MET A 1 -16.50 -3.00 -4.06
N SER A 2 -15.20 -2.90 -3.89
CA SER A 2 -14.51 -1.62 -3.92
C SER A 2 -14.59 -0.96 -5.30
N ASN A 3 -14.64 0.37 -5.33
CA ASN A 3 -14.59 1.19 -6.53
C ASN A 3 -13.14 1.43 -7.01
N PHE A 4 -12.95 2.26 -8.03
CA PHE A 4 -11.64 2.53 -8.62
C PHE A 4 -10.62 3.17 -7.65
N LEU A 5 -11.08 3.73 -6.52
CA LEU A 5 -10.22 4.33 -5.49
C LEU A 5 -9.57 3.29 -4.59
N ALA A 6 -9.93 2.00 -4.72
CA ALA A 6 -9.41 0.90 -3.90
C ALA A 6 -7.88 0.91 -3.79
N ILE A 7 -7.18 0.89 -4.93
CA ILE A 7 -5.72 0.82 -4.97
C ILE A 7 -5.08 2.04 -4.30
N ALA A 8 -5.59 3.25 -4.61
CA ALA A 8 -5.11 4.48 -3.99
C ALA A 8 -5.34 4.48 -2.47
N THR A 9 -6.49 3.96 -2.03
CA THR A 9 -6.85 3.85 -0.61
C THR A 9 -5.94 2.86 0.11
N VAL A 10 -5.58 1.72 -0.50
CA VAL A 10 -4.59 0.79 0.06
C VAL A 10 -3.25 1.48 0.26
N THR A 11 -2.73 2.14 -0.78
CA THR A 11 -1.45 2.85 -0.70
C THR A 11 -1.46 3.94 0.37
N ALA A 12 -2.52 4.75 0.43
CA ALA A 12 -2.65 5.80 1.45
C ALA A 12 -2.72 5.22 2.88
N THR A 13 -3.47 4.14 3.07
CA THR A 13 -3.61 3.50 4.38
C THR A 13 -2.30 2.84 4.83
N LEU A 14 -1.57 2.21 3.90
CA LEU A 14 -0.24 1.66 4.16
C LEU A 14 0.76 2.77 4.52
N ARG A 15 0.75 3.88 3.78
CA ARG A 15 1.57 5.06 4.10
C ARG A 15 1.29 5.57 5.51
N ASP A 16 0.02 5.78 5.86
CA ASP A 16 -0.36 6.28 7.19
C ASP A 16 -0.01 5.28 8.30
N LEU A 17 -0.13 3.97 8.03
CA LEU A 17 0.31 2.91 8.94
C LEU A 17 1.79 3.01 9.25
N LEU A 18 2.62 3.11 8.22
CA LEU A 18 4.07 3.20 8.40
C LEU A 18 4.49 4.56 8.94
N GLN A 19 3.81 5.65 8.58
CA GLN A 19 4.12 7.00 9.08
C GLN A 19 3.88 7.12 10.58
N GLU A 20 2.82 6.49 11.11
CA GLU A 20 2.57 6.42 12.55
C GLU A 20 3.72 5.69 13.27
N ALA A 21 4.08 4.49 12.80
CA ALA A 21 5.10 3.69 13.46
C ALA A 21 6.50 4.31 13.36
N VAL A 22 6.91 4.68 12.15
CA VAL A 22 8.21 5.30 11.89
C VAL A 22 8.29 6.67 12.57
N GLY A 23 7.20 7.44 12.67
CA GLY A 23 7.20 8.73 13.36
C GLY A 23 7.45 8.63 14.87
N ILE A 24 7.19 7.47 15.48
CA ILE A 24 7.51 7.18 16.89
C ILE A 24 8.99 6.83 17.05
N ASP A 25 9.51 5.95 16.19
CA ASP A 25 10.89 5.46 16.31
C ASP A 25 11.94 6.42 15.72
N GLU A 26 11.57 7.14 14.65
CA GLU A 26 12.39 8.12 13.90
C GLU A 26 11.57 9.39 13.59
N PRO A 27 11.48 10.36 14.52
CA PRO A 27 10.59 11.52 14.38
C PRO A 27 10.85 12.42 13.15
N VAL A 28 12.09 12.42 12.65
CA VAL A 28 12.50 13.18 11.45
C VAL A 28 12.12 12.47 10.14
N ALA A 29 11.86 11.17 10.19
CA ALA A 29 11.56 10.39 9.00
C ALA A 29 10.16 10.67 8.47
N ARG A 30 10.02 10.63 7.15
CA ARG A 30 8.75 10.81 6.45
C ARG A 30 8.49 9.64 5.50
N VAL A 31 7.23 9.26 5.39
CA VAL A 31 6.81 8.17 4.51
C VAL A 31 6.24 8.76 3.21
N THR A 32 6.87 8.39 2.09
CA THR A 32 6.54 8.86 0.75
C THR A 32 6.02 7.71 -0.12
N THR A 33 5.32 8.04 -1.19
CA THR A 33 4.76 7.06 -2.14
C THR A 33 5.16 7.38 -3.59
N ALA A 34 6.36 7.95 -3.76
CA ALA A 34 6.87 8.43 -5.04
C ALA A 34 7.64 7.32 -5.77
N ARG A 35 7.96 7.56 -7.05
CA ARG A 35 8.90 6.68 -7.77
C ARG A 35 10.29 6.74 -7.10
N PRO A 36 11.06 5.64 -7.06
CA PRO A 36 12.37 5.62 -6.41
C PRO A 36 13.36 6.70 -6.90
N ASP A 37 13.33 7.04 -8.19
CA ASP A 37 14.22 8.04 -8.81
C ASP A 37 13.68 9.45 -8.84
N ASP A 38 12.48 9.68 -8.32
CA ASP A 38 11.96 11.03 -8.12
C ASP A 38 12.65 11.68 -6.92
N SER A 39 13.96 11.96 -7.04
CA SER A 39 14.65 12.92 -6.16
C SER A 39 14.23 14.33 -6.59
N VAL A 40 12.94 14.64 -6.46
CA VAL A 40 12.41 15.97 -6.74
C VAL A 40 12.82 16.90 -5.59
N SER A 41 13.18 18.14 -5.91
CA SER A 41 13.43 19.20 -4.93
C SER A 41 12.32 19.23 -3.88
N GLY A 42 12.68 19.01 -2.60
CA GLY A 42 11.72 18.93 -1.49
C GLY A 42 11.44 17.51 -0.97
N THR A 43 12.06 16.48 -1.56
CA THR A 43 12.00 15.12 -1.01
C THR A 43 12.79 15.05 0.31
N PRO A 44 12.20 14.54 1.42
CA PRO A 44 12.89 14.45 2.70
C PRO A 44 14.16 13.58 2.60
N GLU A 45 15.25 14.04 3.21
CA GLU A 45 16.52 13.30 3.26
C GLU A 45 16.37 11.98 4.01
N THR A 46 15.69 12.01 5.16
CA THR A 46 15.32 10.80 5.91
C THR A 46 13.90 10.38 5.54
N ARG A 47 13.77 9.26 4.84
CA ARG A 47 12.46 8.78 4.37
C ARG A 47 12.36 7.27 4.22
N VAL A 48 11.12 6.80 4.31
CA VAL A 48 10.70 5.47 3.86
C VAL A 48 9.83 5.66 2.62
N ASN A 49 10.25 5.14 1.48
CA ASN A 49 9.49 5.25 0.24
C ASN A 49 8.75 3.95 -0.08
N ILE A 50 7.47 4.05 -0.39
CA ILE A 50 6.59 2.93 -0.73
C ILE A 50 6.22 3.04 -2.21
N TYR A 51 6.66 2.09 -3.03
CA TYR A 51 6.41 2.12 -4.46
C TYR A 51 5.63 0.88 -4.92
N LEU A 52 4.47 1.09 -5.55
CA LEU A 52 3.69 0.03 -6.19
C LEU A 52 4.30 -0.28 -7.57
N TYR A 53 5.14 -1.32 -7.65
CA TYR A 53 5.88 -1.62 -8.88
C TYR A 53 5.14 -2.60 -9.80
N GLN A 54 4.22 -3.40 -9.25
CA GLN A 54 3.48 -4.40 -10.03
C GLN A 54 2.09 -4.65 -9.43
N VAL A 55 1.11 -4.90 -10.31
CA VAL A 55 -0.24 -5.33 -9.96
C VAL A 55 -0.55 -6.59 -10.76
N THR A 56 -0.95 -7.67 -10.08
CA THR A 56 -1.29 -8.94 -10.73
C THR A 56 -2.69 -9.42 -10.32
N PRO A 57 -3.42 -10.16 -11.18
CA PRO A 57 -4.66 -10.80 -10.76
C PRO A 57 -4.39 -11.85 -9.67
N ASN A 58 -5.22 -11.88 -8.62
CA ASN A 58 -5.13 -12.89 -7.58
C ASN A 58 -5.73 -14.21 -8.08
N ALA A 59 -4.91 -15.27 -8.12
CA ALA A 59 -5.31 -16.57 -8.66
C ALA A 59 -6.42 -17.26 -7.85
N GLY A 60 -6.50 -17.04 -6.54
CA GLY A 60 -7.47 -17.68 -5.65
C GLY A 60 -8.90 -17.19 -5.85
N TRP A 61 -9.08 -16.00 -6.40
CA TRP A 61 -10.38 -15.35 -6.63
C TRP A 61 -10.68 -15.10 -8.10
N ARG A 62 -9.85 -15.62 -9.00
CA ARG A 62 -9.96 -15.39 -10.45
C ARG A 62 -11.33 -15.77 -11.03
N ASN A 63 -12.04 -16.72 -10.42
CA ASN A 63 -13.35 -17.20 -10.90
C ASN A 63 -14.54 -16.33 -10.45
N THR A 64 -14.30 -15.23 -9.74
CA THR A 64 -15.36 -14.30 -9.30
C THR A 64 -15.65 -13.18 -10.30
N ASP A 65 -15.02 -13.24 -11.47
CA ASP A 65 -15.19 -12.34 -12.60
C ASP A 65 -16.42 -12.66 -13.46
N VAL A 66 -17.03 -13.84 -13.30
CA VAL A 66 -18.21 -14.24 -14.09
C VAL A 66 -19.49 -13.63 -13.50
N PRO A 67 -20.26 -12.83 -14.26
CA PRO A 67 -21.53 -12.30 -13.79
C PRO A 67 -22.55 -13.41 -13.65
N THR A 68 -23.16 -13.53 -12.46
CA THR A 68 -24.28 -14.45 -12.24
C THR A 68 -25.59 -13.67 -12.31
N ARG A 69 -26.55 -14.15 -13.12
CA ARG A 69 -27.87 -13.53 -13.30
C ARG A 69 -28.97 -14.54 -12.99
N ARG A 70 -30.11 -14.06 -12.47
CA ARG A 70 -31.33 -14.86 -12.36
C ARG A 70 -31.95 -15.08 -13.74
N ALA A 71 -32.92 -16.00 -13.81
CA ALA A 71 -33.71 -16.26 -15.02
C ALA A 71 -34.47 -15.02 -15.52
N ASP A 72 -34.77 -14.06 -14.64
CA ASP A 72 -35.40 -12.76 -14.97
C ASP A 72 -34.39 -11.69 -15.44
N GLY A 73 -33.10 -12.02 -15.55
CA GLY A 73 -32.03 -11.11 -15.97
C GLY A 73 -31.45 -10.23 -14.87
N THR A 74 -32.00 -10.27 -13.64
CA THR A 74 -31.46 -9.51 -12.49
C THR A 74 -30.05 -10.00 -12.14
N VAL A 75 -29.14 -9.06 -11.91
CA VAL A 75 -27.76 -9.36 -11.52
C VAL A 75 -27.74 -9.84 -10.08
N ILE A 76 -27.28 -11.08 -9.86
CA ILE A 76 -27.06 -11.65 -8.52
C ILE A 76 -25.67 -11.23 -8.02
N GLN A 77 -24.67 -11.37 -8.89
CA GLN A 77 -23.28 -11.08 -8.57
C GLN A 77 -22.67 -10.21 -9.67
N ARG A 78 -22.07 -9.10 -9.25
CA ARG A 78 -21.27 -8.26 -10.13
C ARG A 78 -19.88 -8.89 -10.31
N PRO A 79 -19.25 -8.79 -11.50
CA PRO A 79 -17.88 -9.25 -11.79
C PRO A 79 -16.80 -8.61 -10.92
N GLN A 80 -16.12 -9.37 -10.07
CA GLN A 80 -15.03 -8.86 -9.22
C GLN A 80 -13.67 -9.13 -9.87
N VAL A 81 -12.75 -8.18 -9.72
CA VAL A 81 -11.33 -8.39 -10.06
C VAL A 81 -10.56 -8.40 -8.75
N ALA A 82 -10.06 -9.57 -8.38
CA ALA A 82 -9.16 -9.70 -7.25
C ALA A 82 -7.73 -9.40 -7.71
N LEU A 83 -7.03 -8.56 -6.96
CA LEU A 83 -5.70 -8.05 -7.30
C LEU A 83 -4.73 -8.29 -6.15
N ASP A 84 -3.52 -8.70 -6.50
CA ASP A 84 -2.35 -8.66 -5.64
C ASP A 84 -1.53 -7.41 -6.00
N LEU A 85 -1.24 -6.59 -4.99
CA LEU A 85 -0.51 -5.33 -5.11
C LEU A 85 0.91 -5.53 -4.57
N HIS A 86 1.92 -5.45 -5.44
CA HIS A 86 3.31 -5.70 -5.08
C HIS A 86 4.02 -4.36 -4.83
N TYR A 87 4.35 -4.14 -3.55
CA TYR A 87 5.04 -2.94 -3.10
C TYR A 87 6.52 -3.21 -2.85
N MET A 88 7.36 -2.26 -3.24
CA MET A 88 8.75 -2.18 -2.82
C MET A 88 8.88 -1.06 -1.79
N ILE A 89 9.56 -1.33 -0.68
CA ILE A 89 9.82 -0.35 0.38
C ILE A 89 11.32 -0.08 0.43
N SER A 90 11.73 1.16 0.16
CA SER A 90 13.12 1.61 0.26
C SER A 90 13.32 2.61 1.39
N PHE A 91 14.52 2.62 1.94
CA PHE A 91 14.87 3.39 3.14
C PHE A 91 16.06 4.29 2.82
N TYR A 92 15.96 5.56 3.22
CA TYR A 92 16.99 6.57 2.99
C TYR A 92 17.22 7.34 4.27
N GLY A 93 18.46 7.49 4.70
CA GLY A 93 18.84 8.27 5.86
C GLY A 93 20.36 8.33 6.00
N ASP A 94 20.83 8.87 7.14
CA ASP A 94 22.26 8.91 7.43
C ASP A 94 22.80 7.49 7.71
N GLU A 95 23.66 7.01 6.82
CA GLU A 95 24.30 5.69 6.92
C GLU A 95 25.28 5.61 8.09
N SER A 96 25.88 6.74 8.52
CA SER A 96 26.77 6.75 9.69
C SER A 96 26.03 6.45 10.99
N GLN A 97 24.73 6.73 11.03
CA GLN A 97 23.83 6.49 12.16
C GLN A 97 22.96 5.24 11.98
N LEU A 98 23.15 4.50 10.88
CA LEU A 98 22.35 3.33 10.51
C LEU A 98 20.84 3.63 10.48
N MET A 99 20.45 4.84 10.08
CA MET A 99 19.03 5.25 10.10
C MET A 99 18.20 4.37 9.16
N SER A 100 18.72 4.05 7.98
CA SER A 100 18.07 3.19 6.99
C SER A 100 17.70 1.83 7.60
N GLN A 101 18.62 1.21 8.35
CA GLN A 101 18.44 -0.09 8.99
C GLN A 101 17.51 -0.02 10.21
N ARG A 102 17.56 1.08 10.98
CA ARG A 102 16.61 1.33 12.09
C ARG A 102 15.18 1.46 11.59
N MET A 103 14.96 2.23 10.52
CA MET A 103 13.66 2.36 9.87
C MET A 103 13.16 1.04 9.30
N LEU A 104 14.05 0.25 8.67
CA LEU A 104 13.72 -1.10 8.22
C LEU A 104 13.20 -1.97 9.38
N GLY A 105 13.89 -1.96 10.53
CA GLY A 105 13.46 -2.68 11.73
C GLY A 105 12.07 -2.24 12.21
N SER A 106 11.81 -0.92 12.24
CA SER A 106 10.50 -0.35 12.60
C SER A 106 9.38 -0.83 11.67
N VAL A 107 9.61 -0.77 10.35
CA VAL A 107 8.64 -1.18 9.34
C VAL A 107 8.37 -2.68 9.40
N VAL A 108 9.41 -3.52 9.49
CA VAL A 108 9.26 -4.98 9.58
C VAL A 108 8.46 -5.37 10.83
N ARG A 109 8.80 -4.79 11.99
CA ARG A 109 8.04 -5.00 13.24
C ARG A 109 6.57 -4.64 13.07
N THR A 110 6.30 -3.50 12.42
CA THR A 110 4.93 -2.98 12.24
C THR A 110 4.11 -3.86 11.32
N LEU A 111 4.65 -4.24 10.16
CA LEU A 111 3.93 -5.10 9.20
C LEU A 111 3.68 -6.50 9.77
N GLN A 112 4.63 -7.04 10.54
CA GLN A 112 4.48 -8.33 11.20
C GLN A 112 3.44 -8.29 12.33
N ALA A 113 3.41 -7.20 13.12
CA ALA A 113 2.45 -7.04 14.21
C ALA A 113 1.04 -6.69 13.72
N ARG A 114 0.92 -6.04 12.56
CA ARG A 114 -0.34 -5.57 11.97
C ARG A 114 -0.47 -6.03 10.51
N PRO A 115 -0.60 -7.35 10.23
CA PRO A 115 -0.58 -7.89 8.87
C PRO A 115 -1.89 -7.67 8.10
N ILE A 116 -2.82 -6.88 8.62
CA ILE A 116 -4.15 -6.65 8.03
C ILE A 116 -4.50 -5.17 8.12
N LEU A 117 -4.98 -4.59 7.01
CA LEU A 117 -5.62 -3.29 7.02
C LEU A 117 -7.07 -3.44 7.49
N THR A 118 -7.33 -3.02 8.71
CA THR A 118 -8.68 -3.06 9.29
C THR A 118 -9.58 -2.01 8.64
N ARG A 119 -10.89 -2.29 8.64
CA ARG A 119 -11.91 -1.36 8.11
C ARG A 119 -11.86 0.00 8.81
N ASP A 120 -11.66 -0.01 10.12
CA ASP A 120 -11.55 1.22 10.92
C ASP A 120 -10.31 2.02 10.53
N ARG A 121 -9.18 1.36 10.26
CA ARG A 121 -7.97 2.03 9.79
C ARG A 121 -8.19 2.70 8.43
N ILE A 122 -8.83 2.00 7.50
CA ILE A 122 -9.17 2.54 6.17
C ILE A 122 -10.09 3.76 6.31
N ARG A 123 -11.16 3.66 7.10
CA ARG A 123 -12.09 4.77 7.34
C ARG A 123 -11.40 5.97 7.99
N ASN A 124 -10.52 5.73 8.97
CA ASN A 124 -9.76 6.79 9.63
C ASN A 124 -8.79 7.46 8.66
N THR A 125 -8.09 6.72 7.81
CA THR A 125 -7.23 7.30 6.77
C THR A 125 -8.02 8.15 5.78
N ILE A 126 -9.20 7.69 5.33
CA ILE A 126 -10.06 8.47 4.44
C ILE A 126 -10.53 9.75 5.15
N ALA A 127 -11.07 9.64 6.36
CA ALA A 127 -11.58 10.79 7.11
C ALA A 127 -10.47 11.82 7.38
N ASN A 128 -9.35 11.37 7.95
CA ASN A 128 -8.22 12.24 8.26
C ASN A 128 -7.64 12.86 7.00
N GLY A 129 -7.42 12.07 5.93
CA GLY A 129 -6.87 12.54 4.67
C GLY A 129 -7.75 13.58 3.98
N VAL A 130 -9.07 13.47 4.11
CA VAL A 130 -10.02 14.48 3.63
C VAL A 130 -9.97 15.74 4.49
N SER A 131 -9.98 15.60 5.83
CA SER A 131 -9.93 16.75 6.75
C SER A 131 -8.62 17.53 6.69
N SER A 132 -7.49 16.84 6.52
CA SER A 132 -6.16 17.48 6.40
C SER A 132 -5.86 17.95 4.97
N GLY A 133 -6.72 17.66 4.00
CA GLY A 133 -6.51 17.97 2.58
C GLY A 133 -5.38 17.16 1.92
N THR A 134 -4.86 16.12 2.58
CA THR A 134 -3.80 15.27 2.04
C THR A 134 -4.31 14.34 0.93
N PHE A 135 -5.52 13.79 1.10
CA PHE A 135 -6.15 12.87 0.15
C PHE A 135 -7.65 13.18 -0.08
N PRO A 136 -8.01 14.41 -0.49
CA PRO A 136 -9.42 14.81 -0.63
C PRO A 136 -10.18 13.96 -1.65
N PHE A 137 -9.48 13.42 -2.65
CA PHE A 137 -10.03 12.55 -3.68
C PHE A 137 -10.45 11.15 -3.18
N LEU A 138 -10.06 10.74 -1.97
CA LEU A 138 -10.46 9.46 -1.37
C LEU A 138 -11.83 9.51 -0.68
N ALA A 139 -12.50 10.67 -0.63
CA ALA A 139 -13.75 10.86 0.10
C ALA A 139 -14.87 9.87 -0.29
N SER A 140 -14.90 9.42 -1.55
CA SER A 140 -15.89 8.46 -2.06
C SER A 140 -15.38 7.01 -2.10
N SER A 141 -14.22 6.71 -1.50
CA SER A 141 -13.71 5.35 -1.45
C SER A 141 -14.60 4.47 -0.56
N ASN A 142 -14.94 3.28 -1.06
CA ASN A 142 -15.76 2.29 -0.37
C ASN A 142 -14.98 0.99 -0.08
N LEU A 143 -13.65 1.04 -0.08
CA LEU A 143 -12.80 -0.14 0.17
C LEU A 143 -13.10 -0.80 1.53
N ALA A 144 -13.43 -0.01 2.55
CA ALA A 144 -13.73 -0.54 3.89
C ALA A 144 -14.99 -1.42 3.94
N ASP A 145 -15.88 -1.30 2.95
CA ASP A 145 -17.12 -2.07 2.89
C ASP A 145 -16.98 -3.35 2.05
N ASP A 146 -15.77 -3.63 1.54
CA ASP A 146 -15.54 -4.86 0.80
C ASP A 146 -15.56 -6.10 1.72
N VAL A 147 -15.88 -7.25 1.12
CA VAL A 147 -16.06 -8.50 1.86
C VAL A 147 -14.71 -8.97 2.41
N GLU A 148 -13.67 -8.92 1.58
CA GLU A 148 -12.30 -9.28 1.96
C GLU A 148 -11.54 -8.09 2.52
N LEU A 149 -10.68 -8.37 3.50
CA LEU A 149 -9.73 -7.40 4.04
C LEU A 149 -8.41 -7.48 3.28
N VAL A 150 -7.72 -6.34 3.20
CA VAL A 150 -6.38 -6.27 2.61
C VAL A 150 -5.38 -6.81 3.62
N LYS A 151 -4.60 -7.80 3.20
CA LYS A 151 -3.61 -8.50 4.04
C LYS A 151 -2.21 -8.25 3.47
N PHE A 152 -1.24 -8.11 4.36
CA PHE A 152 0.16 -8.00 3.99
C PHE A 152 0.82 -9.37 4.07
N SER A 153 1.61 -9.70 3.05
CA SER A 153 2.46 -10.88 3.03
C SER A 153 3.84 -10.47 2.53
N PRO A 154 4.94 -10.90 3.18
CA PRO A 154 6.26 -10.71 2.63
C PRO A 154 6.38 -11.50 1.33
N LEU A 155 6.90 -10.85 0.28
CA LEU A 155 7.26 -11.50 -0.96
C LEU A 155 8.75 -11.84 -0.92
N HIS A 156 9.08 -13.09 -1.22
CA HIS A 156 10.46 -13.51 -1.40
C HIS A 156 10.83 -13.33 -2.87
N LEU A 157 11.87 -12.55 -3.12
CA LEU A 157 12.43 -12.35 -4.45
C LEU A 157 13.76 -13.09 -4.55
N SER A 158 13.98 -13.76 -5.67
CA SER A 158 15.28 -14.32 -6.02
C SER A 158 16.30 -13.21 -6.30
N LEU A 159 17.59 -13.56 -6.25
CA LEU A 159 18.66 -12.62 -6.59
C LEU A 159 18.52 -12.06 -8.02
N GLU A 160 18.07 -12.89 -8.97
CA GLU A 160 17.85 -12.49 -10.35
C GLU A 160 16.70 -11.48 -10.47
N GLU A 161 15.57 -11.75 -9.80
CA GLU A 161 14.42 -10.83 -9.77
C GLU A 161 14.79 -9.50 -9.12
N LEU A 162 15.52 -9.55 -8.00
CA LEU A 162 16.06 -8.35 -7.36
C LEU A 162 16.94 -7.58 -8.35
N SER A 163 17.92 -8.23 -8.98
CA SER A 163 18.82 -7.57 -9.94
C SER A 163 18.06 -6.89 -11.08
N LYS A 164 17.00 -7.53 -11.61
CA LYS A 164 16.15 -6.94 -12.66
C LYS A 164 15.38 -5.73 -12.16
N ILE A 165 14.80 -5.82 -10.96
CA ILE A 165 14.09 -4.70 -10.32
C ILE A 165 15.03 -3.52 -10.12
N TRP A 166 16.24 -3.76 -9.60
CA TRP A 166 17.25 -2.70 -9.42
C TRP A 166 17.65 -2.05 -10.74
N SER A 167 17.81 -2.80 -11.83
CA SER A 167 18.14 -2.24 -13.16
C SER A 167 17.05 -1.36 -13.79
N VAL A 168 15.81 -1.44 -13.30
CA VAL A 168 14.71 -0.56 -13.76
C VAL A 168 14.75 0.79 -13.03
N PHE A 169 15.39 0.84 -11.86
CA PHE A 169 15.48 2.03 -11.02
C PHE A 169 16.88 2.69 -11.05
N TYR A 170 17.91 2.04 -11.58
CA TYR A 170 19.28 2.56 -11.60
C TYR A 170 20.01 2.10 -12.86
#